data_AF-A0A2D7GGG4-F1
#
_entry.id   AF-A0A2D7GGG4-F1
#
_cell.length_a   1.000
_cell.length_b   1.000
_cell.length_c   1.000
_cell.angle_alpha   90.00
_cell.angle_beta   90.00
_cell.angle_gamma   90.00
#
_symmetry.space_group_name_H-M   'P 1'
#
loop_
_entity.id
_entity.type
_entity.pdbx_description
1 polymer ?
#
loop_
_entity_poly.entity_id
_entity_poly.type
_entity_poly.pdbx_seq_one_letter_code
_entity_poly.pdbx_strand_id
1 'polypeptide(L)'
;MLSRFSLTFFLLFFSNNVLGAEEKGGMPQLNPESFSSQIFWLFVTFSILFLVIHFFLLPKLKKIREKREETVNNYLSQTQKLNEQIDVIITQIDQELNKAKISFNNKIKEELEKNKIIFEKEVSLIEKNFETKKEKLNSELLKSQIDIRNKIPKICMDLSNDLYEKILGEKAESDPKEFEKVMRDL
;
A
#
# COMPACT_ATOMS: atom_id res chain seq x y z
N MET A 1 56.74 0.54 27.48
CA MET A 1 58.20 0.45 27.76
C MET A 1 58.98 1.66 27.25
N LEU A 2 58.73 2.19 26.04
CA LEU A 2 59.44 3.38 25.51
C LEU A 2 59.34 4.65 26.38
N SER A 3 58.20 4.92 27.01
CA SER A 3 58.04 6.10 27.90
C SER A 3 58.93 6.04 29.15
N ARG A 4 59.19 4.84 29.70
CA ARG A 4 60.09 4.65 30.86
C ARG A 4 61.56 4.81 30.46
N PHE A 5 61.92 4.41 29.24
CA PHE A 5 63.24 4.62 28.66
C PHE A 5 63.52 6.09 28.33
N SER A 6 62.49 6.84 27.90
CA SER A 6 62.61 8.28 27.65
C SER A 6 62.82 9.08 28.92
N LEU A 7 62.23 8.64 30.05
CA LEU A 7 62.35 9.31 31.35
C LEU A 7 63.71 9.03 32.01
N THR A 8 64.23 7.80 31.86
CA THR A 8 65.59 7.45 32.30
C THR A 8 66.67 8.10 31.43
N PHE A 9 66.45 8.20 30.11
CA PHE A 9 67.35 8.95 29.22
C PHE A 9 67.36 10.45 29.55
N PHE A 10 66.20 11.05 29.85
CA PHE A 10 66.09 12.43 30.29
C PHE A 10 66.80 12.69 31.64
N LEU A 11 66.68 11.78 32.60
CA LEU A 11 67.39 11.85 33.89
C LEU A 11 68.91 11.67 33.74
N LEU A 12 69.36 10.78 32.84
CA LEU A 12 70.79 10.56 32.57
C LEU A 12 71.43 11.70 31.76
N PHE A 13 70.66 12.42 30.94
CA PHE A 13 71.14 13.59 30.21
C PHE A 13 71.29 14.81 31.12
N PHE A 14 70.46 14.93 32.16
CA PHE A 14 70.55 16.00 33.17
C PHE A 14 71.68 15.79 34.20
N SER A 15 72.19 14.56 34.37
CA SER A 15 73.11 14.21 35.46
C SER A 15 74.60 14.42 35.16
N ASN A 16 74.98 15.15 34.11
CA ASN A 16 76.40 15.38 33.76
C ASN A 16 76.83 16.86 33.89
N ASN A 17 77.75 17.06 34.85
CA ASN A 17 78.73 18.15 35.03
C ASN A 17 78.22 19.57 35.38
N VAL A 18 78.01 19.80 36.68
CA VAL A 18 78.25 21.12 37.30
C VAL A 18 79.67 21.09 37.88
N LEU A 19 80.65 21.50 37.08
CA LEU A 19 81.99 21.87 37.54
C LEU A 19 81.97 23.38 37.80
N GLY A 20 81.86 23.76 39.08
CA GLY A 20 81.99 25.15 39.50
C GLY A 20 83.43 25.60 39.33
N ALA A 21 83.67 26.55 38.42
CA ALA A 21 84.94 27.26 38.35
C ALA A 21 85.04 28.22 39.54
N GLU A 22 85.96 27.96 40.47
CA GLU A 22 86.41 28.95 41.46
C GLU A 22 87.27 29.99 40.74
N GLU A 23 86.73 31.20 40.53
CA GLU A 23 87.37 32.48 40.88
C GLU A 23 86.55 33.68 40.34
N LYS A 24 86.46 34.71 41.19
CA LYS A 24 85.93 36.09 40.99
C LYS A 24 84.41 36.27 41.11
N GLY A 25 84.06 37.18 42.02
CA GLY A 25 82.73 37.41 42.57
C GLY A 25 81.64 37.78 41.54
N GLY A 26 80.46 37.25 41.80
CA GLY A 26 79.20 37.38 41.08
C GLY A 26 78.29 36.25 41.54
N MET A 27 76.96 36.36 41.37
CA MET A 27 76.12 35.18 41.56
C MET A 27 76.59 34.10 40.56
N PRO A 28 77.03 32.91 41.01
CA PRO A 28 77.69 31.91 40.13
C PRO A 28 76.87 31.52 38.89
N GLN A 29 75.56 31.71 38.97
CA GLN A 29 74.53 31.47 37.95
C GLN A 29 74.49 32.49 36.80
N LEU A 30 75.13 33.66 36.92
CA LEU A 30 75.15 34.71 35.89
C LEU A 30 76.52 34.88 35.23
N ASN A 31 77.38 33.85 35.26
CA ASN A 31 78.67 33.92 34.58
C ASN A 31 78.46 33.87 33.04
N PRO A 32 78.75 34.96 32.30
CA PRO A 32 78.49 35.07 30.86
C PRO A 32 79.25 34.05 30.01
N GLU A 33 80.36 33.51 30.52
CA GLU A 33 81.16 32.49 29.83
C GLU A 33 80.37 31.19 29.58
N SER A 34 79.36 30.90 30.41
CA SER A 34 78.53 29.69 30.28
C SER A 34 77.37 29.82 29.28
N PHE A 35 76.97 31.04 28.90
CA PHE A 35 75.81 31.27 28.04
C PHE A 35 75.99 30.73 26.61
N SER A 36 77.20 30.80 26.05
CA SER A 36 77.47 30.28 24.70
C SER A 36 77.18 28.77 24.59
N SER A 37 77.59 27.99 25.59
CA SER A 37 77.34 26.54 25.65
C SER A 37 75.85 26.23 25.85
N GLN A 38 75.16 26.98 26.71
CA GLN A 38 73.71 26.80 26.93
C GLN A 38 72.91 27.07 25.65
N ILE A 39 73.24 28.11 24.90
CA ILE A 39 72.58 28.46 23.63
C ILE A 39 72.86 27.39 22.56
N PHE A 40 74.08 26.85 22.50
CA PHE A 40 74.41 25.74 21.60
C PHE A 40 73.55 24.50 21.89
N TRP A 41 73.49 24.05 23.15
CA TRP A 41 72.68 22.89 23.53
C TRP A 41 71.17 23.13 23.41
N LEU A 42 70.70 24.35 23.64
CA LEU A 42 69.33 24.74 23.36
C LEU A 42 69.02 24.53 21.88
N PHE A 43 69.87 25.00 20.97
CA PHE A 43 69.65 24.83 19.54
C PHE A 43 69.69 23.36 19.10
N VAL A 44 70.62 22.56 19.65
CA VAL A 44 70.72 21.12 19.37
C VAL A 44 69.46 20.39 19.84
N THR A 45 69.06 20.57 21.10
CA THR A 45 67.88 19.89 21.67
C THR A 45 66.58 20.35 21.02
N PHE A 46 66.44 21.65 20.75
CA PHE A 46 65.30 22.21 20.01
C PHE A 46 65.21 21.65 18.60
N SER A 47 66.34 21.54 17.87
CA SER A 47 66.37 20.99 16.51
C SER A 47 65.97 19.51 16.50
N ILE A 48 66.48 18.72 17.44
CA ILE A 48 66.09 17.31 17.57
C ILE A 48 64.59 17.18 17.85
N LEU A 49 64.05 17.97 18.79
CA LEU A 49 62.64 17.96 19.12
C LEU A 49 61.76 18.42 17.93
N PHE A 50 62.19 19.46 17.22
CA PHE A 50 61.51 19.95 16.02
C PHE A 50 61.42 18.86 14.94
N LEU A 51 62.52 18.15 14.68
CA LEU A 51 62.54 17.05 13.72
C LEU A 51 61.59 15.92 14.12
N VAL A 52 61.54 15.55 15.41
CA VAL A 52 60.59 14.53 15.91
C VAL A 52 59.13 14.95 15.68
N ILE A 53 58.79 16.20 15.99
CA ILE A 53 57.43 16.70 15.77
C ILE A 53 57.10 16.73 14.29
N HIS A 54 58.01 17.26 13.47
CA HIS A 54 57.85 17.41 12.04
C HIS A 54 57.65 16.07 11.34
N PHE A 55 58.52 15.09 11.61
CA PHE A 55 58.51 13.80 10.91
C PHE A 55 57.57 12.76 11.53
N PHE A 56 57.12 12.92 12.77
CA PHE A 56 56.32 11.88 13.44
C PHE A 56 54.93 12.36 13.88
N LEU A 57 54.83 13.51 14.54
CA LEU A 57 53.55 13.98 15.09
C LEU A 57 52.65 14.55 14.00
N LEU A 58 53.18 15.44 13.15
CA LEU A 58 52.42 16.04 12.04
C LEU A 58 51.83 15.00 11.07
N PRO A 59 52.59 14.00 10.56
CA PRO A 59 52.02 13.01 9.65
C PRO A 59 50.95 12.13 10.32
N LYS A 60 51.08 11.82 11.61
CA LYS A 60 50.03 11.10 12.34
C LYS A 60 48.74 11.90 12.45
N LEU A 61 48.83 13.18 12.78
CA LEU A 61 47.65 14.07 12.83
C LEU A 61 47.00 14.24 11.46
N LYS A 62 47.82 14.35 10.40
CA LYS A 62 47.33 14.42 9.02
C LYS A 62 46.54 13.15 8.65
N LYS A 63 47.08 11.96 8.91
CA LYS A 63 46.40 10.68 8.65
C LYS A 63 45.07 10.56 9.40
N ILE A 64 44.99 11.01 10.66
CA ILE A 64 43.74 10.97 11.43
C ILE A 64 42.69 11.89 10.82
N ARG A 65 43.10 13.10 10.42
CA ARG A 65 42.21 14.06 9.76
C ARG A 65 41.70 13.53 8.43
N GLU A 66 42.59 13.02 7.58
CA GLU A 66 42.22 12.41 6.29
C GLU A 66 41.25 11.25 6.49
N LYS A 67 41.50 10.35 7.45
CA LYS A 67 40.59 9.24 7.74
C LYS A 67 39.20 9.70 8.18
N ARG A 68 39.12 10.78 8.98
CA ARG A 68 37.84 11.35 9.41
C ARG A 68 37.10 11.97 8.23
N GLU A 69 37.79 12.74 7.39
CA GLU A 69 37.21 13.34 6.18
C GLU A 69 36.72 12.26 5.21
N GLU A 70 37.52 11.21 4.98
CA GLU A 70 37.14 10.06 4.15
C GLU A 70 35.89 9.37 4.70
N THR A 71 35.83 9.15 6.01
CA THR A 71 34.67 8.53 6.67
C THR A 71 33.40 9.38 6.50
N VAL A 72 33.51 10.70 6.69
CA VAL A 72 32.39 11.64 6.51
C VAL A 72 31.92 11.66 5.05
N ASN A 73 32.86 11.75 4.10
CA ASN A 73 32.54 11.74 2.68
C ASN A 73 31.90 10.41 2.26
N ASN A 74 32.39 9.29 2.79
CA ASN A 74 31.82 7.98 2.54
C ASN A 74 30.38 7.89 3.05
N TYR A 75 30.11 8.33 4.28
CA TYR A 75 28.74 8.39 4.81
C TYR A 75 27.84 9.33 4.01
N LEU A 76 28.32 10.50 3.59
CA LEU A 76 27.56 11.39 2.70
C LEU A 76 27.19 10.70 1.39
N SER A 77 28.14 10.01 0.76
CA SER A 77 27.89 9.29 -0.50
C SER A 77 26.90 8.13 -0.32
N GLN A 78 26.96 7.41 0.80
CA GLN A 78 26.02 6.34 1.12
C GLN A 78 24.62 6.89 1.37
N THR A 79 24.51 7.99 2.12
CA THR A 79 23.23 8.67 2.35
C THR A 79 22.62 9.17 1.04
N GLN A 80 23.42 9.76 0.15
CA GLN A 80 22.95 10.19 -1.18
C GLN A 80 22.41 9.00 -1.99
N LYS A 81 23.15 7.89 -2.06
CA LYS A 81 22.69 6.67 -2.75
C LYS A 81 21.42 6.09 -2.14
N LEU A 82 21.31 6.13 -0.81
CA LEU A 82 20.12 5.65 -0.12
C LEU A 82 18.91 6.54 -0.42
N ASN A 83 19.10 7.86 -0.47
CA ASN A 83 18.04 8.80 -0.86
C ASN A 83 17.60 8.54 -2.31
N GLU A 84 18.53 8.37 -3.25
CA GLU A 84 18.20 8.03 -4.64
C GLU A 84 17.41 6.71 -4.73
N GLN A 85 17.78 5.69 -3.95
CA GLN A 85 17.03 4.43 -3.89
C GLN A 85 15.62 4.61 -3.31
N ILE A 86 15.48 5.44 -2.27
CA ILE A 86 14.18 5.77 -1.68
C ILE A 86 13.30 6.47 -2.71
N ASP A 87 13.82 7.45 -3.45
CA ASP A 87 13.08 8.16 -4.49
C ASP A 87 12.62 7.19 -5.58
N VAL A 88 13.48 6.27 -6.02
CA VAL A 88 13.10 5.21 -6.97
C VAL A 88 11.98 4.34 -6.40
N ILE A 89 12.07 3.90 -5.15
CA ILE A 89 11.04 3.08 -4.50
C ILE A 89 9.71 3.85 -4.40
N ILE A 90 9.73 5.12 -4.03
CA ILE A 90 8.53 5.97 -3.96
C ILE A 90 7.87 6.04 -5.35
N THR A 91 8.65 6.30 -6.40
CA THR A 91 8.10 6.34 -7.76
C THR A 91 7.51 5.00 -8.20
N GLN A 92 8.11 3.88 -7.82
CA GLN A 92 7.58 2.54 -8.11
C GLN A 92 6.26 2.28 -7.37
N ILE A 93 6.19 2.63 -6.07
CA ILE A 93 4.97 2.52 -5.28
C ILE A 93 3.84 3.35 -5.90
N ASP A 94 4.11 4.60 -6.29
CA ASP A 94 3.11 5.46 -6.91
C ASP A 94 2.64 4.90 -8.26
N GLN A 95 3.54 4.33 -9.06
CA GLN A 95 3.19 3.66 -10.31
C GLN A 95 2.33 2.42 -10.07
N GLU A 96 2.68 1.58 -9.11
CA GLU A 96 1.92 0.38 -8.76
C GLU A 96 0.54 0.71 -8.21
N LEU A 97 0.45 1.71 -7.33
CA LEU A 97 -0.83 2.20 -6.80
C LEU A 97 -1.72 2.76 -7.92
N ASN A 98 -1.16 3.53 -8.85
CA ASN A 98 -1.92 4.04 -9.99
C ASN A 98 -2.39 2.92 -10.93
N LYS A 99 -1.52 1.95 -11.23
CA LYS A 99 -1.89 0.75 -12.02
C LYS A 99 -3.00 -0.04 -11.33
N ALA A 100 -2.87 -0.27 -10.02
CA ALA A 100 -3.87 -0.97 -9.22
C ALA A 100 -5.22 -0.23 -9.27
N LYS A 101 -5.24 1.09 -9.04
CA LYS A 101 -6.45 1.92 -9.13
C LYS A 101 -7.11 1.84 -10.51
N ILE A 102 -6.33 1.94 -11.59
CA ILE A 102 -6.85 1.84 -12.97
C ILE A 102 -7.46 0.45 -13.20
N SER A 103 -6.74 -0.61 -12.84
CA SER A 103 -7.23 -1.99 -13.02
C SER A 103 -8.50 -2.26 -12.20
N PHE A 104 -8.58 -1.74 -10.98
CA PHE A 104 -9.75 -1.84 -10.11
C PHE A 104 -10.95 -1.12 -10.71
N ASN A 105 -10.77 0.13 -11.15
CA ASN A 105 -11.84 0.91 -11.79
C ASN A 105 -12.34 0.25 -13.08
N ASN A 106 -11.42 -0.27 -13.90
CA ASN A 106 -11.78 -1.01 -15.10
C ASN A 106 -12.60 -2.26 -14.78
N LYS A 107 -12.19 -3.02 -13.75
CA LYS A 107 -12.89 -4.22 -13.33
C LYS A 107 -14.27 -3.92 -12.74
N ILE A 108 -14.40 -2.85 -11.96
CA ILE A 108 -15.71 -2.36 -11.49
C ILE A 108 -16.60 -2.02 -12.68
N LYS A 109 -16.08 -1.25 -13.65
CA LYS A 109 -16.86 -0.86 -14.82
C LYS A 109 -17.33 -2.08 -15.62
N GLU A 110 -16.43 -3.05 -15.84
CA GLU A 110 -16.74 -4.30 -16.52
C GLU A 110 -17.84 -5.10 -15.78
N GLU A 111 -17.74 -5.25 -14.46
CA GLU A 111 -18.75 -5.95 -13.66
C GLU A 111 -20.09 -5.20 -13.63
N LEU A 112 -20.08 -3.87 -13.58
CA LEU A 112 -21.31 -3.07 -13.69
C LEU A 112 -21.99 -3.24 -15.06
N GLU A 113 -21.22 -3.24 -16.15
CA GLU A 113 -21.75 -3.49 -17.49
C GLU A 113 -22.32 -4.91 -17.62
N LYS A 114 -21.62 -5.93 -17.10
CA LYS A 114 -22.12 -7.31 -17.06
C LYS A 114 -23.40 -7.43 -16.24
N ASN A 115 -23.45 -6.83 -15.05
CA ASN A 115 -24.63 -6.84 -14.20
C ASN A 115 -25.81 -6.16 -14.89
N LYS A 116 -25.59 -5.05 -15.59
CA LYS A 116 -26.63 -4.38 -16.38
C LYS A 116 -27.18 -5.31 -17.47
N ILE A 117 -26.31 -6.01 -18.21
CA ILE A 117 -26.72 -6.96 -19.26
C ILE A 117 -27.51 -8.13 -18.66
N ILE A 118 -27.06 -8.68 -17.52
CA ILE A 118 -27.78 -9.77 -16.83
C ILE A 118 -29.16 -9.28 -16.38
N PHE A 119 -29.23 -8.09 -15.77
CA PHE A 119 -30.48 -7.49 -15.33
C PHE A 119 -31.46 -7.27 -16.50
N GLU A 120 -31.00 -6.70 -17.61
CA GLU A 120 -31.83 -6.51 -18.82
C GLU A 120 -32.33 -7.85 -19.38
N LYS A 121 -31.50 -8.90 -19.35
CA LYS A 121 -31.93 -10.26 -19.75
C LYS A 121 -32.99 -10.82 -18.81
N GLU A 122 -32.81 -10.69 -17.50
CA GLU A 122 -33.79 -11.15 -16.51
C GLU A 122 -35.12 -10.43 -16.66
N VAL A 123 -35.10 -9.10 -16.83
CA VAL A 123 -36.31 -8.30 -17.11
C VAL A 123 -37.02 -8.79 -18.37
N SER A 124 -36.29 -8.98 -19.48
CA SER A 124 -36.87 -9.48 -20.72
C SER A 124 -37.46 -10.89 -20.59
N LEU A 125 -36.84 -11.75 -19.79
CA LEU A 125 -37.32 -13.11 -19.54
C LEU A 125 -38.59 -13.09 -18.68
N ILE A 126 -38.64 -12.23 -17.68
CA ILE A 126 -39.85 -11.98 -16.86
C ILE A 126 -40.99 -11.46 -17.74
N GLU A 127 -40.73 -10.49 -18.61
CA GLU A 127 -41.74 -9.95 -19.55
C GLU A 127 -42.30 -11.04 -20.46
N LYS A 128 -41.44 -11.89 -21.05
CA LYS A 128 -41.88 -13.04 -21.86
C LYS A 128 -42.72 -14.04 -21.06
N ASN A 129 -42.31 -14.37 -19.84
CA ASN A 129 -43.08 -15.25 -18.96
C ASN A 129 -44.43 -14.63 -18.59
N PHE A 130 -44.48 -13.31 -18.41
CA PHE A 130 -45.72 -12.59 -18.10
C PHE A 130 -46.70 -12.61 -19.29
N GLU A 131 -46.23 -12.29 -20.50
CA GLU A 131 -47.06 -12.35 -21.71
C GLU A 131 -47.57 -13.76 -21.99
N THR A 132 -46.72 -14.79 -21.91
CA THR A 132 -47.17 -16.18 -22.09
C THR A 132 -48.21 -16.61 -21.03
N LYS A 133 -48.08 -16.14 -19.79
CA LYS A 133 -49.06 -16.43 -18.74
C LYS A 133 -50.38 -15.70 -18.95
N LYS A 134 -50.33 -14.46 -19.43
CA LYS A 134 -51.50 -13.67 -19.84
C LYS A 134 -52.24 -14.33 -21.00
N GLU A 135 -51.53 -14.79 -22.03
CA GLU A 135 -52.11 -15.53 -23.14
C GLU A 135 -52.79 -16.82 -22.69
N LYS A 136 -52.12 -17.63 -21.85
CA LYS A 136 -52.72 -18.84 -21.26
C LYS A 136 -53.99 -18.53 -20.49
N LEU A 137 -53.95 -17.54 -19.59
CA LEU A 137 -55.10 -17.14 -18.79
C LEU A 137 -56.28 -16.65 -19.68
N ASN A 138 -55.99 -15.86 -20.71
CA ASN A 138 -57.01 -15.43 -21.67
C ASN A 138 -57.62 -16.63 -22.42
N SER A 139 -56.80 -17.59 -22.84
CA SER A 139 -57.29 -18.80 -23.51
C SER A 139 -58.16 -19.67 -22.59
N GLU A 140 -57.80 -19.78 -21.31
CA GLU A 140 -58.58 -20.50 -20.29
C GLU A 140 -59.89 -19.76 -19.98
N LEU A 141 -59.87 -18.43 -19.89
CA LEU A 141 -61.07 -17.61 -19.74
C LEU A 141 -62.03 -17.80 -20.91
N LEU A 142 -61.53 -17.81 -22.15
CA LEU A 142 -62.36 -18.07 -23.33
C LEU A 142 -62.96 -19.48 -23.31
N LYS A 143 -62.18 -20.50 -22.97
CA LYS A 143 -62.69 -21.88 -22.80
C LYS A 143 -63.76 -21.96 -21.72
N SER A 144 -63.51 -21.38 -20.55
CA SER A 144 -64.47 -21.33 -19.44
C SER A 144 -65.75 -20.58 -19.83
N GLN A 145 -65.62 -19.47 -20.56
CA GLN A 145 -66.77 -18.72 -21.08
C GLN A 145 -67.60 -19.55 -22.07
N ILE A 146 -66.96 -20.30 -22.97
CA ILE A 146 -67.62 -21.23 -23.89
C ILE A 146 -68.31 -22.36 -23.12
N ASP A 147 -67.63 -22.96 -22.15
CA ASP A 147 -68.19 -24.05 -21.32
C ASP A 147 -69.41 -23.58 -20.52
N ILE A 148 -69.35 -22.38 -19.92
CA ILE A 148 -70.49 -21.77 -19.24
C ILE A 148 -71.62 -21.53 -20.25
N ARG A 149 -71.32 -20.96 -21.42
CA ARG A 149 -72.32 -20.71 -22.47
C ARG A 149 -72.99 -22.00 -22.93
N ASN A 150 -72.25 -23.10 -23.04
CA ASN A 150 -72.79 -24.41 -23.40
C ASN A 150 -73.62 -25.04 -22.28
N LYS A 151 -73.34 -24.72 -21.01
CA LYS A 151 -74.11 -25.20 -19.84
C LYS A 151 -75.38 -24.38 -19.58
N ILE A 152 -75.44 -23.10 -19.98
CA ILE A 152 -76.61 -22.22 -19.79
C ILE A 152 -77.91 -22.87 -20.31
N PRO A 153 -77.99 -23.40 -21.55
CA PRO A 153 -79.18 -24.10 -22.04
C PRO A 153 -79.71 -25.17 -21.09
N LYS A 154 -78.80 -26.01 -20.57
CA LYS A 154 -79.16 -27.10 -19.66
C LYS A 154 -79.65 -26.57 -18.32
N ILE A 155 -79.00 -25.54 -17.78
CA ILE A 155 -79.45 -24.88 -16.53
C ILE A 155 -80.82 -24.23 -16.72
N CYS A 156 -81.09 -23.60 -17.86
CA CYS A 156 -82.40 -23.01 -18.16
C CYS A 156 -83.47 -24.09 -18.30
N MET A 157 -83.17 -25.24 -18.91
CA MET A 157 -84.08 -26.40 -18.95
C MET A 157 -84.37 -26.93 -17.55
N ASP A 158 -83.32 -27.20 -16.76
CA ASP A 158 -83.45 -27.69 -15.39
C ASP A 158 -84.29 -26.73 -14.54
N LEU A 159 -84.03 -25.40 -14.63
CA LEU A 159 -84.82 -24.38 -13.93
C LEU A 159 -86.28 -24.32 -14.41
N SER A 160 -86.53 -24.51 -15.70
CA SER A 160 -87.88 -24.51 -16.27
C SER A 160 -88.66 -25.76 -15.83
N ASN A 161 -87.99 -26.91 -15.75
CA ASN A 161 -88.56 -28.15 -15.23
C ASN A 161 -88.86 -28.02 -13.72
N ASP A 162 -87.95 -27.45 -12.93
CA ASP A 162 -88.17 -27.18 -11.51
C ASP A 162 -89.34 -26.21 -11.27
N LEU A 163 -89.45 -25.15 -12.09
CA LEU A 163 -90.59 -24.22 -12.06
C LEU A 163 -91.90 -24.93 -12.44
N TYR A 164 -91.87 -25.76 -13.47
CA TYR A 164 -93.02 -26.55 -13.92
C TYR A 164 -93.48 -27.52 -12.83
N GLU A 165 -92.57 -28.28 -12.23
CA GLU A 165 -92.83 -29.21 -11.13
C GLU A 165 -93.43 -28.47 -9.91
N LYS A 166 -92.92 -27.27 -9.59
CA LYS A 166 -93.38 -26.49 -8.43
C LYS A 166 -94.72 -25.78 -8.64
N ILE A 167 -95.08 -25.44 -9.88
CA ILE A 167 -96.34 -24.75 -10.21
C ILE A 167 -97.48 -25.74 -10.52
N LEU A 168 -97.18 -26.84 -11.22
CA LEU A 168 -98.20 -27.78 -11.73
C LEU A 168 -98.22 -29.13 -10.99
N GLY A 169 -97.22 -29.44 -10.16
CA GLY A 169 -97.23 -30.64 -9.31
C GLY A 169 -96.93 -31.97 -10.03
N GLU A 170 -96.61 -31.94 -11.33
CA GLU A 170 -96.20 -33.10 -12.13
C GLU A 170 -94.83 -32.89 -12.77
N LYS A 171 -94.03 -33.96 -12.87
CA LYS A 171 -92.71 -33.97 -13.51
C LYS A 171 -92.83 -34.04 -15.03
N ALA A 172 -92.34 -33.03 -15.72
CA ALA A 172 -92.14 -33.07 -17.18
C ALA A 172 -90.66 -33.23 -17.52
N GLU A 173 -90.32 -34.21 -18.36
CA GLU A 173 -88.99 -34.34 -18.98
C GLU A 173 -89.00 -33.59 -20.32
N SER A 174 -88.26 -32.49 -20.42
CA SER A 174 -88.08 -31.73 -21.67
C SER A 174 -86.89 -32.26 -22.48
N ASP A 175 -87.05 -32.42 -23.81
CA ASP A 175 -86.06 -32.99 -24.74
C ASP A 175 -85.05 -31.93 -25.24
N PRO A 176 -83.73 -32.18 -25.16
CA PRO A 176 -82.67 -31.30 -25.69
C PRO A 176 -82.86 -30.80 -27.13
N LYS A 177 -83.56 -31.55 -27.99
CA LYS A 177 -83.75 -31.21 -29.42
C LYS A 177 -84.77 -30.10 -29.69
N GLU A 178 -85.74 -29.88 -28.80
CA GLU A 178 -86.73 -28.80 -28.97
C GLU A 178 -86.10 -27.41 -28.74
N PHE A 179 -85.22 -27.30 -27.75
CA PHE A 179 -84.53 -26.05 -27.43
C PHE A 179 -83.56 -25.61 -28.54
N GLU A 180 -82.84 -26.57 -29.15
CA GLU A 180 -81.95 -26.32 -30.29
C GLU A 180 -82.69 -25.83 -31.56
N LYS A 181 -84.01 -26.07 -31.64
CA LYS A 181 -84.87 -25.62 -32.73
C LYS A 181 -85.33 -24.17 -32.48
N VAL A 182 -85.76 -23.86 -31.25
CA VAL A 182 -86.17 -22.51 -30.83
C VAL A 182 -85.02 -21.51 -30.87
N MET A 183 -83.82 -21.91 -30.45
CA MET A 183 -82.62 -21.04 -30.47
C MET A 183 -82.07 -20.77 -31.88
N ARG A 184 -82.51 -21.52 -32.90
CA ARG A 184 -82.07 -21.39 -34.30
C ARG A 184 -83.01 -20.50 -35.13
N ASP A 185 -84.26 -20.39 -34.69
CA ASP A 185 -85.31 -19.58 -35.31
C ASP A 185 -85.36 -18.14 -34.72
N LEU A 186 -84.50 -17.84 -33.74
CA LEU A 186 -84.25 -16.52 -33.15
C LEU A 186 -82.96 -15.90 -33.71
#